data_AF-A0A7J4PWW4-F1
#
_entry.id   AF-A0A7J4PWW4-F1
#
_cell.length_a   1.000
_cell.length_b   1.000
_cell.length_c   1.000
_cell.angle_alpha   90.00
_cell.angle_beta   90.00
_cell.angle_gamma   90.00
#
_symmetry.space_group_name_H-M   'P 1'
#
loop_
_entity.id
_entity.type
_entity.pdbx_description
1 polymer ?
#
loop_
_entity_poly.entity_id
_entity_poly.type
_entity_poly.pdbx_seq_one_letter_code
_entity_poly.pdbx_strand_id
1 'polypeptide(L)'
;MSGGGPGPGVLMLLMALVILGSLFFEIQGINMHSQVDAEEAKFHILQKEYWILDKSTRDSAPTGSDLNEQLVEIQNYPSELLRLKLVGVGKMLTGIYILLVGILVFLIIMPMRLGRMLKK
;
A
#
# COMPACT_ATOMS: atom_id res chain seq x y z
N MET A 1 -0.44 45.81 -0.14
CA MET A 1 0.11 44.45 0.10
C MET A 1 -0.51 43.52 -0.93
N SER A 2 0.21 43.28 -2.04
CA SER A 2 -0.26 42.44 -3.15
C SER A 2 -0.20 40.97 -2.72
N GLY A 3 -1.36 40.37 -2.47
CA GLY A 3 -1.48 38.94 -2.18
C GLY A 3 -1.16 38.12 -3.43
N GLY A 4 0.13 37.86 -3.65
CA GLY A 4 0.65 37.00 -4.70
C GLY A 4 0.35 35.53 -4.42
N GLY A 5 -0.92 35.14 -4.50
CA GLY A 5 -1.27 33.73 -4.54
C GLY A 5 -0.77 33.09 -5.84
N PRO A 6 -0.43 31.78 -5.84
CA PRO A 6 0.01 31.08 -7.04
C PRO A 6 -0.99 31.25 -8.20
N GLY A 7 -0.46 31.49 -9.40
CA GLY A 7 -1.27 31.69 -10.60
C GLY A 7 -2.13 30.46 -10.95
N PRO A 8 -3.22 30.62 -11.71
CA PRO A 8 -4.17 29.54 -12.00
C PRO A 8 -3.52 28.33 -12.69
N GLY A 9 -2.50 28.53 -13.52
CA GLY A 9 -1.73 27.43 -14.14
C GLY A 9 -0.93 26.61 -13.12
N VAL A 10 -0.29 27.28 -12.16
CA VAL A 10 0.48 26.61 -11.08
C VAL A 10 -0.45 25.79 -10.20
N LEU A 11 -1.64 26.30 -9.90
CA LEU A 11 -2.63 25.61 -9.08
C LEU A 11 -3.16 24.32 -9.74
N MET A 12 -3.44 24.37 -11.05
CA MET A 12 -3.87 23.19 -11.80
C MET A 12 -2.76 22.14 -11.87
N LEU A 13 -1.51 22.57 -12.06
CA LEU A 13 -0.36 21.66 -12.04
C LEU A 13 -0.21 20.96 -10.69
N LEU A 14 -0.28 21.71 -9.59
CA LEU A 14 -0.19 21.15 -8.24
C LEU A 14 -1.30 20.13 -7.98
N MET A 15 -2.53 20.40 -8.44
CA MET A 15 -3.64 19.47 -8.28
C MET A 15 -3.49 18.21 -9.14
N ALA A 16 -3.01 18.35 -10.37
CA ALA A 16 -2.67 17.22 -11.21
C ALA A 16 -1.61 16.33 -10.53
N LEU A 17 -0.57 16.92 -9.94
CA LEU A 17 0.47 16.19 -9.23
C LEU A 17 -0.07 15.47 -7.99
N VAL A 18 -0.96 16.10 -7.22
CA VAL A 18 -1.59 15.47 -6.04
C VAL A 18 -2.43 14.27 -6.44
N ILE A 19 -3.24 14.39 -7.50
CA ILE A 19 -4.09 13.30 -8.00
C ILE A 19 -3.23 12.14 -8.53
N LEU A 20 -2.21 12.45 -9.33
CA LEU A 20 -1.30 11.43 -9.84
C LEU A 20 -0.54 10.73 -8.70
N GLY A 21 -0.10 11.50 -7.71
CA GLY A 21 0.53 10.96 -6.50
C GLY A 21 -0.40 10.06 -5.70
N SER A 22 -1.65 10.45 -5.47
CA SER A 22 -2.60 9.63 -4.72
C SER A 22 -2.91 8.32 -5.43
N LEU A 23 -3.15 8.38 -6.75
CA LEU A 23 -3.41 7.20 -7.57
C LEU A 23 -2.21 6.24 -7.58
N PHE A 24 -0.99 6.77 -7.63
CA PHE A 24 0.21 5.93 -7.55
C PHE A 24 0.26 5.10 -6.26
N PHE A 25 -0.04 5.72 -5.11
CA PHE A 25 -0.09 5.03 -3.82
C PHE A 25 -1.23 4.01 -3.73
N GLU A 26 -2.41 4.33 -4.28
CA GLU A 26 -3.55 3.41 -4.33
C GLU A 26 -3.25 2.18 -5.20
N ILE A 27 -2.72 2.38 -6.42
CA ILE A 27 -2.34 1.28 -7.31
C ILE A 27 -1.29 0.39 -6.66
N GLN A 28 -0.28 0.99 -6.01
CA GLN A 28 0.72 0.22 -5.28
C GLN A 28 0.07 -0.63 -4.17
N GLY A 29 -0.84 -0.04 -3.39
CA GLY A 29 -1.53 -0.74 -2.31
C GLY A 29 -2.44 -1.87 -2.81
N ILE A 30 -3.19 -1.64 -3.90
CA ILE A 30 -4.03 -2.65 -4.55
C ILE A 30 -3.18 -3.80 -5.06
N ASN A 31 -2.08 -3.51 -5.75
CA ASN A 31 -1.19 -4.54 -6.29
C ASN A 31 -0.60 -5.41 -5.17
N MET A 32 -0.19 -4.82 -4.05
CA MET A 32 0.29 -5.57 -2.89
C MET A 32 -0.82 -6.43 -2.26
N HIS A 33 -2.03 -5.88 -2.14
CA HIS A 33 -3.16 -6.61 -1.56
C HIS A 33 -3.63 -7.77 -2.45
N SER A 34 -3.60 -7.59 -3.77
CA SER A 34 -4.01 -8.63 -4.73
C SER A 34 -3.11 -9.88 -4.71
N GLN A 35 -1.87 -9.75 -4.21
CA GLN A 35 -0.93 -10.86 -4.09
C GLN A 35 -1.19 -11.72 -2.85
N VAL A 36 -1.95 -11.22 -1.87
CA VAL A 36 -2.18 -11.88 -0.58
C VAL A 36 -2.81 -13.25 -0.77
N ASP A 37 -3.88 -13.36 -1.58
CA ASP A 37 -4.59 -14.63 -1.76
C ASP A 37 -3.68 -15.70 -2.39
N ALA A 38 -2.84 -15.30 -3.33
CA ALA A 38 -1.89 -16.21 -3.98
C ALA A 38 -0.79 -16.67 -3.01
N GLU A 39 -0.26 -15.75 -2.20
CA GLU A 39 0.76 -16.05 -1.20
C GLU A 39 0.19 -16.88 -0.03
N GLU A 40 -1.06 -16.67 0.37
CA GLU A 40 -1.75 -17.50 1.36
C GLU A 40 -1.96 -18.93 0.84
N ALA A 41 -2.36 -19.08 -0.43
CA ALA A 41 -2.50 -20.40 -1.03
C ALA A 41 -1.17 -21.18 -1.02
N LYS A 42 -0.06 -20.53 -1.38
CA LYS A 42 1.28 -21.13 -1.29
C LYS A 42 1.65 -21.50 0.14
N PHE A 43 1.39 -20.61 1.10
CA PHE A 43 1.65 -20.88 2.51
C PHE A 43 0.87 -22.08 3.04
N HIS A 44 -0.40 -22.24 2.64
CA HIS A 44 -1.21 -23.39 3.01
C HIS A 44 -0.70 -24.71 2.42
N ILE A 45 -0.20 -24.68 1.18
CA ILE A 45 0.44 -25.84 0.55
C ILE A 45 1.71 -26.22 1.31
N LEU A 46 2.60 -25.25 1.58
CA LEU A 46 3.85 -25.47 2.30
C LEU A 46 3.60 -26.05 3.70
N GLN A 47 2.62 -25.50 4.44
CA GLN A 47 2.22 -26.05 5.73
C GLN A 47 1.68 -27.48 5.60
N LYS A 48 0.84 -27.76 4.60
CA LYS A 48 0.29 -29.10 4.41
C LYS A 48 1.39 -30.12 4.13
N GLU A 49 2.34 -29.78 3.27
CA GLU A 49 3.47 -30.65 2.91
C GLU A 49 4.41 -30.91 4.09
N TYR A 50 4.64 -29.92 4.95
CA TYR A 50 5.45 -30.09 6.14
C TYR A 50 4.71 -30.86 7.25
N TRP A 51 3.42 -30.56 7.46
CA TRP A 51 2.64 -31.12 8.56
C TRP A 51 2.04 -32.51 8.29
N ILE A 52 2.04 -32.99 7.03
CA ILE A 52 1.62 -34.36 6.69
C ILE A 52 2.58 -35.43 7.21
N LEU A 53 3.86 -35.09 7.40
CA LEU A 53 4.84 -35.99 8.01
C LEU A 53 4.51 -36.20 9.49
N ASP A 54 4.95 -37.32 10.06
CA ASP A 54 4.85 -37.51 11.50
C ASP A 54 5.88 -36.62 12.23
N LYS A 55 5.60 -36.35 13.50
CA LYS A 55 6.46 -35.49 14.31
C LYS A 55 7.87 -36.07 14.50
N SER A 56 8.03 -37.40 14.58
CA SER A 56 9.34 -38.00 14.80
C SER A 56 10.26 -37.80 13.60
N THR A 57 9.71 -37.92 12.38
CA THR A 57 10.42 -37.63 11.13
C THR A 57 10.86 -36.17 11.06
N ARG A 58 10.02 -35.23 11.50
CA ARG A 58 10.37 -33.80 11.54
C ARG A 58 11.45 -33.48 12.56
N ASP A 59 11.30 -33.98 13.78
CA ASP A 59 12.21 -33.65 14.88
C ASP A 59 13.57 -34.33 14.72
N SER A 60 13.63 -35.44 13.98
CA SER A 60 14.88 -36.16 13.68
C SER A 60 15.59 -35.64 12.41
N ALA A 61 15.01 -34.65 11.72
CA ALA A 61 15.59 -34.11 10.50
C ALA A 61 16.94 -33.43 10.79
N PRO A 62 18.00 -33.71 10.00
CA PRO A 62 19.29 -33.06 10.17
C PRO A 62 19.20 -31.54 10.01
N THR A 63 20.04 -30.81 10.73
CA THR A 63 20.22 -29.36 10.52
C THR A 63 20.67 -29.09 9.09
N GLY A 64 20.02 -28.12 8.41
CA GLY A 64 20.30 -27.79 7.02
C GLY A 64 19.77 -28.82 6.00
N SER A 65 18.89 -29.73 6.43
CA SER A 65 18.09 -30.52 5.49
C SER A 65 16.95 -29.69 4.90
N ASP A 66 16.44 -30.11 3.73
CA ASP A 66 15.28 -29.49 3.07
C ASP A 66 14.08 -29.32 4.02
N LEU A 67 13.87 -30.28 4.94
CA LEU A 67 12.81 -30.22 5.93
C LEU A 67 13.02 -29.08 6.94
N ASN A 68 14.26 -28.86 7.37
CA ASN A 68 14.61 -27.78 8.26
C ASN A 68 14.46 -26.41 7.55
N GLU A 69 14.84 -26.33 6.28
CA GLU A 69 14.65 -25.14 5.46
C GLU A 69 13.15 -24.81 5.28
N GLN A 70 12.30 -25.81 5.00
CA GLN A 70 10.85 -25.64 4.94
C GLN A 70 10.27 -25.10 6.25
N LEU A 71 10.76 -25.58 7.40
CA LEU A 71 10.31 -25.07 8.71
C LEU A 71 10.66 -23.58 8.88
N VAL A 72 11.87 -23.18 8.49
CA VAL A 72 12.30 -21.78 8.54
C VAL A 72 11.45 -20.93 7.59
N GLU A 73 11.14 -21.43 6.40
CA GLU A 73 10.26 -20.75 5.45
C GLU A 73 8.85 -20.56 6.03
N ILE A 74 8.25 -21.61 6.61
CA ILE A 74 6.95 -21.55 7.28
C ILE A 74 6.94 -20.53 8.42
N GLN A 75 8.03 -20.43 9.19
CA GLN A 75 8.13 -19.49 10.31
C GLN A 75 8.25 -18.04 9.84
N ASN A 76 8.92 -17.79 8.71
CA ASN A 76 9.12 -16.45 8.18
C ASN A 76 7.94 -15.96 7.31
N TYR A 77 7.21 -16.87 6.66
CA TYR A 77 6.11 -16.56 5.74
C TYR A 77 5.04 -15.61 6.30
N PRO A 78 4.57 -15.76 7.56
CA PRO A 78 3.57 -14.86 8.14
C PRO A 78 4.01 -13.40 8.18
N SER A 79 5.30 -13.15 8.39
CA SER A 79 5.84 -11.77 8.42
C SER A 79 5.75 -11.10 7.04
N GLU A 80 5.95 -11.87 5.97
CA GLU A 80 5.85 -11.40 4.59
C GLU A 80 4.37 -11.20 4.18
N LEU A 81 3.48 -12.12 4.59
CA LEU A 81 2.03 -11.95 4.41
C LEU A 81 1.49 -10.71 5.14
N LEU A 82 1.95 -10.48 6.37
CA LEU A 82 1.63 -9.27 7.12
C LEU A 82 2.17 -8.02 6.43
N ARG A 83 3.37 -8.08 5.85
CA ARG A 83 3.91 -6.97 5.05
C ARG A 83 2.98 -6.66 3.87
N LEU A 84 2.62 -7.66 3.07
CA LEU A 84 1.73 -7.47 1.91
C LEU A 84 0.37 -6.88 2.32
N LYS A 85 -0.22 -7.40 3.41
CA LYS A 85 -1.50 -6.89 3.95
C LYS A 85 -1.39 -5.49 4.53
N LEU A 86 -0.56 -5.30 5.55
CA LEU A 86 -0.51 -4.05 6.33
C LEU A 86 0.13 -2.91 5.55
N VAL A 87 1.23 -3.18 4.85
CA VAL A 87 1.85 -2.15 4.00
C VAL A 87 0.96 -1.85 2.81
N GLY A 88 0.33 -2.86 2.19
CA GLY A 88 -0.64 -2.65 1.11
C GLY A 88 -1.80 -1.75 1.54
N VAL A 89 -2.44 -2.03 2.68
CA VAL A 89 -3.49 -1.18 3.25
C VAL A 89 -2.95 0.21 3.62
N GLY A 90 -1.78 0.29 4.23
CA GLY A 90 -1.14 1.57 4.56
C GLY A 90 -0.90 2.45 3.32
N LYS A 91 -0.50 1.86 2.19
CA LYS A 91 -0.34 2.56 0.92
C LYS A 91 -1.67 3.08 0.37
N MET A 92 -2.73 2.28 0.42
CA MET A 92 -4.08 2.73 0.05
C MET A 92 -4.54 3.91 0.91
N LEU A 93 -4.39 3.80 2.24
CA LEU A 93 -4.74 4.86 3.18
C LEU A 93 -3.93 6.14 2.93
N THR A 94 -2.65 6.02 2.60
CA THR A 94 -1.79 7.17 2.27
C THR A 94 -2.27 7.89 1.00
N GLY A 95 -2.64 7.13 -0.05
CA GLY A 95 -3.18 7.70 -1.28
C GLY A 95 -4.48 8.46 -1.02
N ILE A 96 -5.43 7.84 -0.31
CA ILE A 96 -6.71 8.46 0.07
C ILE A 96 -6.47 9.73 0.89
N TYR A 97 -5.58 9.69 1.88
CA TYR A 97 -5.26 10.85 2.71
C TYR A 97 -4.73 12.03 1.86
N ILE A 98 -3.77 11.76 0.96
CA ILE A 98 -3.22 12.78 0.05
C ILE A 98 -4.32 13.38 -0.83
N LEU A 99 -5.21 12.54 -1.36
CA LEU A 99 -6.34 12.98 -2.17
C LEU A 99 -7.29 13.89 -1.38
N LEU A 100 -7.65 13.50 -0.16
CA LEU A 100 -8.52 14.29 0.73
C LEU A 100 -7.91 15.65 1.06
N VAL A 101 -6.61 15.70 1.37
CA VAL A 101 -5.89 16.96 1.59
C VAL A 101 -5.89 17.82 0.32
N GLY A 102 -5.70 17.21 -0.85
CA GLY A 102 -5.79 17.89 -2.14
C GLY A 102 -7.15 18.55 -2.37
N ILE A 103 -8.23 17.81 -2.12
CA ILE A 103 -9.61 18.30 -2.24
C ILE A 103 -9.85 19.45 -1.25
N LEU A 104 -9.38 19.32 0.00
CA LEU A 104 -9.51 20.38 1.00
C LEU A 104 -8.86 21.69 0.53
N VAL A 105 -7.63 21.61 0.02
CA VAL A 105 -6.90 22.77 -0.52
C VAL A 105 -7.66 23.38 -1.71
N PHE A 106 -8.19 22.54 -2.60
CA PHE A 106 -8.99 22.99 -3.73
C PHE A 106 -10.24 23.78 -3.28
N LEU A 107 -10.99 23.25 -2.31
CA LEU A 107 -12.21 23.87 -1.77
C LEU A 107 -11.94 25.23 -1.12
N ILE A 108 -10.78 25.42 -0.48
CA ILE A 108 -10.40 26.71 0.11
C ILE A 108 -10.06 27.74 -0.97
N ILE A 109 -9.40 27.32 -2.05
CA ILE A 109 -8.88 28.25 -3.08
C ILE A 109 -9.98 28.68 -4.07
N MET A 110 -10.93 27.80 -4.38
CA MET A 110 -12.01 28.05 -5.34
C MET A 110 -12.87 29.30 -5.02
N PRO A 111 -13.40 29.52 -3.80
CA PRO A 111 -14.23 30.69 -3.49
C PRO A 111 -13.45 32.01 -3.60
N MET A 112 -12.16 32.02 -3.24
CA MET A 112 -11.28 33.19 -3.41
C MET A 112 -11.06 33.56 -4.89
N ARG A 113 -11.11 32.57 -5.79
CA ARG A 113 -11.00 32.77 -7.23
C ARG A 113 -12.30 33.31 -7.82
N LEU A 114 -13.44 32.72 -7.44
CA LEU A 114 -14.78 33.20 -7.84
C LEU A 114 -15.03 34.63 -7.38
N GLY A 115 -14.69 34.97 -6.14
CA GLY A 115 -14.85 36.33 -5.61
C GLY A 115 -13.99 37.38 -6.34
N ARG A 116 -12.81 37.00 -6.86
CA ARG A 116 -11.98 37.88 -7.72
C ARG A 116 -12.56 38.07 -9.11
N MET A 117 -13.26 37.07 -9.65
CA MET A 117 -13.93 37.17 -10.95
C MET A 117 -15.20 38.01 -10.88
N LEU A 118 -15.93 37.97 -9.76
CA LEU A 118 -17.14 38.77 -9.53
C LEU A 118 -16.87 40.24 -9.19
N LYS A 119 -15.66 40.59 -8.75
CA LYS A 119 -15.23 41.98 -8.48
C LYS A 119 -14.66 42.70 -9.71
N LYS A 120 -14.55 42.00 -10.84
CA LYS A 120 -14.23 42.58 -12.15
C LYS A 120 -15.51 42.78 -12.94
#